data_AF-A0AAE2ELL5-F1
#
_entry.id   AF-A0AAE2ELL5-F1
#
_cell.length_a   1.000
_cell.length_b   1.000
_cell.length_c   1.000
_cell.angle_alpha   90.00
_cell.angle_beta   90.00
_cell.angle_gamma   90.00
#
_symmetry.space_group_name_H-M   'P 1'
#
loop_
_entity.id
_entity.type
_entity.pdbx_description
1 polymer ?
#
loop_
_entity_poly.entity_id
_entity_poly.type
_entity_poly.pdbx_seq_one_letter_code
_entity_poly.pdbx_strand_id
1 'polypeptide(L)'
;MKINHFLKTDIEAAKRKMESVEDLSGMLSEALSDGDFEEAISMAGTIKVLAEDLNRMANKARLYETALKMRKRELNVTVVSRCLR
;
A
#
# COMPACT_ATOMS: atom_id res chain seq x y z
N MET A 1 -15.56 9.76 12.22
CA MET A 1 -14.84 8.48 11.99
C MET A 1 -13.69 8.36 12.99
N LYS A 2 -13.60 7.28 13.78
CA LYS A 2 -12.47 7.08 14.71
C LYS A 2 -11.23 6.73 13.88
N ILE A 3 -10.19 7.58 13.93
CA ILE A 3 -8.91 7.39 13.20
C ILE A 3 -8.36 5.96 13.38
N ASN A 4 -8.55 5.38 14.57
CA ASN A 4 -8.11 4.02 14.89
C ASN A 4 -8.78 2.92 14.04
N HIS A 5 -10.06 3.09 13.69
CA HIS A 5 -10.76 2.09 12.87
C HIS A 5 -10.30 2.14 11.41
N PHE A 6 -10.04 3.34 10.89
CA PHE A 6 -9.52 3.54 9.54
C PHE A 6 -8.12 2.96 9.37
N LEU A 7 -7.24 3.23 10.34
CA LEU A 7 -5.89 2.66 10.36
C LEU A 7 -5.93 1.13 10.44
N LYS A 8 -6.87 0.53 11.19
CA LYS A 8 -6.99 -0.93 11.27
C LYS A 8 -7.34 -1.56 9.91
N THR A 9 -8.33 -1.01 9.21
CA THR A 9 -8.73 -1.50 7.88
C THR A 9 -7.61 -1.32 6.85
N ASP A 10 -6.92 -0.17 6.86
CA ASP A 10 -5.77 0.07 5.99
C ASP A 10 -4.62 -0.92 6.29
N ILE A 11 -4.37 -1.26 7.57
CA ILE A 11 -3.35 -2.23 7.95
C ILE A 11 -3.69 -3.64 7.43
N GLU A 12 -4.92 -4.10 7.59
CA GLU A 12 -5.35 -5.41 7.08
C GLU A 12 -5.31 -5.48 5.55
N ALA A 13 -5.65 -4.40 4.86
CA ALA A 13 -5.51 -4.31 3.41
C ALA A 13 -4.04 -4.31 2.97
N ALA A 14 -3.16 -3.62 3.69
CA ALA A 14 -1.73 -3.60 3.40
C ALA A 14 -1.11 -4.99 3.57
N LYS A 15 -1.45 -5.70 4.66
CA LYS A 15 -0.98 -7.07 4.91
C LYS A 15 -1.33 -8.02 3.77
N ARG A 16 -2.61 -8.03 3.36
CA ARG A 16 -3.05 -8.86 2.23
C ARG A 16 -2.31 -8.54 0.93
N LYS A 17 -2.05 -7.25 0.65
CA LYS A 17 -1.26 -6.85 -0.52
C LYS A 17 0.21 -7.30 -0.42
N MET A 18 0.80 -7.26 0.77
CA MET A 18 2.17 -7.74 1.00
C MET A 18 2.26 -9.26 0.79
N GLU A 19 1.31 -10.03 1.34
CA GLU A 19 1.20 -11.48 1.12
C GLU A 19 1.08 -11.79 -0.38
N SER A 20 0.20 -11.08 -1.11
CA SER A 20 0.10 -11.26 -2.57
C SER A 20 1.38 -10.92 -3.33
N VAL A 21 2.16 -9.91 -2.90
CA VAL A 21 3.46 -9.60 -3.51
C VAL A 21 4.47 -10.72 -3.27
N GLU A 22 4.49 -11.29 -2.07
CA GLU A 22 5.38 -12.39 -1.71
C GLU A 22 5.06 -13.64 -2.54
N ASP A 23 3.79 -14.03 -2.61
CA ASP A 23 3.32 -15.16 -3.41
C ASP A 23 3.67 -15.00 -4.90
N LEU A 24 3.35 -13.83 -5.47
CA LEU A 24 3.65 -13.53 -6.88
C LEU A 24 5.16 -13.47 -7.15
N SER A 25 5.97 -13.07 -6.18
CA SER A 25 7.43 -13.04 -6.35
C SER A 25 8.01 -14.44 -6.45
N GLY A 26 7.44 -15.40 -5.71
CA GLY A 26 7.76 -16.83 -5.85
C GLY A 26 7.42 -17.34 -7.25
N MET A 27 6.17 -17.15 -7.68
CA MET A 27 5.71 -17.57 -9.01
C MET A 27 6.50 -16.89 -10.15
N LEU A 28 6.87 -15.62 -9.99
CA LEU A 28 7.73 -14.90 -10.94
C LEU A 28 9.10 -15.57 -11.08
N SER A 29 9.70 -15.97 -9.96
CA SER A 29 10.99 -16.66 -9.97
C SER A 29 10.89 -18.03 -10.67
N GLU A 30 9.78 -18.74 -10.50
CA GLU A 30 9.51 -20.01 -11.17
C GLU A 30 9.35 -19.80 -12.69
N ALA A 31 8.49 -18.89 -13.12
CA ALA A 31 8.29 -18.60 -14.55
C ALA A 31 9.58 -18.17 -15.26
N LEU A 32 10.42 -17.36 -14.59
CA LEU A 32 11.74 -16.98 -15.13
C LEU A 32 12.67 -18.19 -15.28
N SER A 33 12.61 -19.14 -14.35
CA SER A 33 13.42 -20.37 -14.40
C SER A 33 12.97 -21.31 -15.52
N ASP A 34 11.67 -21.33 -15.80
CA ASP A 34 11.06 -22.15 -16.85
C ASP A 34 11.14 -21.50 -18.24
N GLY A 35 11.62 -20.25 -18.33
CA GLY A 35 11.69 -19.48 -19.57
C GLY A 35 10.34 -18.95 -20.06
N ASP A 36 9.32 -18.98 -19.20
CA ASP A 36 8.00 -18.40 -19.47
C ASP A 36 8.01 -16.89 -19.19
N PHE A 37 8.58 -16.15 -20.15
CA PHE A 37 8.73 -14.70 -20.03
C PHE A 37 7.40 -13.94 -20.12
N GLU A 38 6.37 -14.51 -20.76
CA GLU A 38 5.06 -13.86 -20.88
C GLU A 38 4.37 -13.82 -19.52
N GLU A 39 4.32 -14.96 -18.83
CA GLU A 39 3.77 -15.07 -17.48
C GLU A 39 4.62 -14.25 -16.48
N ALA A 40 5.96 -14.28 -16.62
CA ALA A 40 6.86 -13.44 -15.81
C ALA A 40 6.56 -11.94 -15.97
N ILE A 41 6.35 -11.45 -17.19
CA ILE A 41 6.00 -10.03 -17.44
C ILE A 41 4.65 -9.68 -16.79
N SER A 42 3.66 -10.56 -16.92
CA SER A 42 2.33 -10.37 -16.32
C SER A 42 2.41 -10.23 -14.79
N MET A 43 3.13 -11.15 -14.13
CA MET A 43 3.32 -11.12 -12.68
C MET A 43 4.11 -9.89 -12.22
N ALA A 44 5.20 -9.54 -12.91
CA ALA A 44 5.97 -8.33 -12.60
C ALA A 44 5.11 -7.06 -12.70
N GLY A 45 4.21 -7.00 -13.70
CA GLY A 45 3.23 -5.94 -13.83
C GLY A 45 2.30 -5.83 -12.62
N THR A 46 1.77 -6.96 -12.17
CA THR A 46 0.91 -7.02 -10.97
C THR A 46 1.66 -6.61 -9.70
N ILE A 47 2.87 -7.13 -9.49
CA ILE A 47 3.73 -6.78 -8.34
C ILE A 47 3.99 -5.27 -8.30
N LYS A 48 4.30 -4.66 -9.45
CA LYS A 48 4.51 -3.21 -9.53
C LYS A 48 3.28 -2.44 -9.06
N VAL A 49 2.08 -2.81 -9.54
CA VAL A 49 0.83 -2.13 -9.13
C VAL A 49 0.60 -2.28 -7.62
N LEU A 50 0.80 -3.46 -7.06
CA LEU A 50 0.67 -3.69 -5.62
C LEU A 50 1.69 -2.89 -4.80
N ALA A 51 2.94 -2.81 -5.26
CA ALA A 51 3.98 -2.02 -4.60
C ALA A 51 3.67 -0.51 -4.63
N GLU A 52 3.16 0.00 -5.76
CA GLU A 52 2.71 1.40 -5.86
C GLU A 52 1.57 1.71 -4.89
N ASP A 53 0.60 0.80 -4.77
CA ASP A 53 -0.50 0.93 -3.82
C ASP A 53 -0.01 0.90 -2.37
N LEU A 54 0.89 -0.02 -2.01
CA LEU A 54 1.50 -0.08 -0.69
C LEU A 54 2.24 1.23 -0.36
N ASN A 55 2.96 1.80 -1.32
CA ASN A 55 3.62 3.10 -1.15
C ASN A 55 2.61 4.24 -0.91
N ARG A 56 1.48 4.25 -1.64
CA ARG A 56 0.38 5.21 -1.40
C ARG A 56 -0.20 5.06 0.01
N MET A 57 -0.41 3.84 0.48
CA MET A 57 -0.90 3.55 1.83
C MET A 57 0.08 4.01 2.91
N ALA A 58 1.38 3.79 2.71
CA ALA A 58 2.43 4.28 3.61
C ALA A 58 2.44 5.81 3.70
N ASN A 59 2.33 6.49 2.55
CA ASN A 59 2.27 7.96 2.50
C ASN A 59 1.03 8.51 3.22
N LYS A 60 -0.12 7.87 3.04
CA LYS A 60 -1.35 8.18 3.76
C LYS A 60 -1.14 8.07 5.27
N ALA A 61 -0.54 6.97 5.75
CA ALA A 61 -0.26 6.78 7.18
C ALA A 61 0.65 7.89 7.75
N ARG A 62 1.75 8.22 7.05
CA ARG A 62 2.68 9.30 7.45
C ARG A 62 2.00 10.67 7.54
N LEU A 63 1.05 10.95 6.64
CA LEU A 63 0.28 12.18 6.66
C LEU A 63 -0.60 12.28 7.91
N TYR A 64 -1.32 11.21 8.26
CA TYR A 64 -2.13 11.16 9.47
C TYR A 64 -1.30 11.28 10.74
N GLU A 65 -0.14 10.61 10.79
CA GLU A 65 0.79 10.70 11.92
C GLU A 65 1.30 12.15 12.10
N THR A 66 1.66 12.80 11.00
CA THR A 66 2.12 14.20 11.00
C THR A 66 1.03 15.15 11.51
N ALA A 67 -0.20 15.00 11.01
CA ALA A 67 -1.33 15.79 11.48
C ALA A 67 -1.64 15.55 12.98
N LEU A 68 -1.43 14.33 13.49
CA LEU A 68 -1.56 14.03 14.91
C LEU A 68 -0.47 14.73 15.75
N LYS A 69 0.80 14.73 15.27
CA LYS A 69 1.91 15.45 15.93
C LYS A 69 1.68 16.96 15.97
N MET A 70 1.14 17.55 14.90
CA MET A 70 0.79 18.97 14.85
C MET A 70 -0.37 19.33 15.79
N ARG A 71 -1.43 18.51 15.84
CA ARG A 71 -2.54 18.72 16.78
C ARG A 71 -2.11 18.63 18.24
N LYS A 72 -1.13 17.79 18.57
CA LYS A 72 -0.52 17.73 19.92
C LYS A 72 0.22 19.03 20.29
N ARG A 73 0.55 19.87 19.32
CA ARG A 73 1.12 21.22 19.51
C ARG A 73 0.06 22.32 19.39
N GLU A 74 -1.21 21.96 19.56
CA GLU A 74 -2.36 22.87 19.52
C GLU A 74 -2.59 23.55 18.14
N LEU A 75 -1.96 23.04 17.09
CA LEU A 75 -2.22 23.51 15.72
C LEU A 75 -3.50 22.87 15.18
N ASN A 76 -4.41 23.72 14.68
CA ASN A 76 -5.65 23.25 14.07
C ASN A 76 -5.42 22.79 12.62
N VAL A 77 -5.04 21.53 12.47
CA VAL A 77 -4.84 20.88 11.16
C VAL A 77 -5.74 19.66 10.99
N THR A 78 -6.19 19.44 9.75
CA THR A 78 -6.97 18.26 9.37
C THR A 78 -6.43 17.69 8.06
N VAL A 79 -6.39 16.37 7.96
CA VAL A 79 -6.03 15.69 6.70
C VAL A 79 -7.21 15.80 5.74
N VAL A 80 -6.96 16.39 4.58
CA VAL A 80 -7.93 16.49 3.48
C VAL A 80 -7.61 15.45 2.40
N SER A 81 -8.63 14.71 1.98
CA SER A 81 -8.55 13.84 0.80
C SER A 81 -8.94 14.64 -0.42
N ARG A 82 -8.16 14.56 -1.50
CA ARG A 82 -8.62 15.01 -2.81
C ARG A 82 -9.56 13.93 -3.33
N CYS A 83 -10.88 14.14 -3.25
CA CYS A 83 -11.80 13.37 -4.08
C CYS A 83 -11.58 13.79 -5.53
N LEU A 84 -10.84 13.00 -6.29
CA LEU A 84 -11.08 12.95 -7.73
C LEU A 84 -12.42 12.22 -7.88
N ARG A 85 -13.45 12.98 -8.26
CA ARG A 85 -14.73 12.43 -8.73
C ARG A 85 -14.51 11.69 -10.03
#